data_AF-A0AAX4NZE2-F1
#
_entry.id   AF-A0AAX4NZE2-F1
#
_cell.length_a   1.000
_cell.length_b   1.000
_cell.length_c   1.000
_cell.angle_alpha   90.00
_cell.angle_beta   90.00
_cell.angle_gamma   90.00
#
_symmetry.space_group_name_H-M   'P 1'
#
loop_
_entity.id
_entity.type
_entity.pdbx_description
1 polymer ?
#
loop_
_entity_poly.entity_id
_entity_poly.type
_entity_poly.pdbx_seq_one_letter_code
_entity_poly.pdbx_strand_id
1 'polypeptide(L)'
;MDGAKVKVESFSWREFAAGSVAGACGVFVGHPLDTVKTRAQTSSPASGSPWRLAGSMSSAEGARSFYRGLSGPMLSKSAEQALIFGLNQEFRRVLPLEGDALAVASGALAGLVGMGILTPVYVAKVQLQLPPSESLATFRGPLHCLRWNYARQGLRGLYAGLLASCAANPISYGVRFYSYGKLVPALGAAGLGLSERQAQLVGGGIAGVLTWASSYPLDVVMSRMQAHAALSRHGGTFRPLRWHFCEILRESGPLGFFRGLGPCLLRAFPVNAVIFVSYEQAMAVL
;
A
#
# COMPACT_ATOMS: atom_id res chain seq x y z
N MET A 1 41.53 14.45 -5.37
CA MET A 1 40.28 13.85 -5.87
C MET A 1 39.90 12.77 -4.87
N ASP A 2 39.41 13.19 -3.72
CA ASP A 2 39.08 12.28 -2.63
C ASP A 2 37.63 11.82 -2.80
N GLY A 3 37.49 10.53 -3.09
CA GLY A 3 36.21 9.86 -3.14
C GLY A 3 35.51 10.01 -1.80
N ALA A 4 34.43 10.80 -1.78
CA ALA A 4 33.45 10.81 -0.71
C ALA A 4 32.82 9.41 -0.65
N LYS A 5 33.48 8.49 0.03
CA LYS A 5 32.86 7.28 0.57
C LYS A 5 31.71 7.79 1.40
N VAL A 6 30.48 7.64 0.90
CA VAL A 6 29.27 7.77 1.69
C VAL A 6 29.48 6.87 2.89
N LYS A 7 29.78 7.46 4.05
CA LYS A 7 29.80 6.73 5.32
C LYS A 7 28.40 6.16 5.44
N VAL A 8 28.28 4.85 5.24
CA VAL A 8 27.10 4.12 5.66
C VAL A 8 27.16 4.20 7.18
N GLU A 9 26.53 5.23 7.75
CA GLU A 9 26.36 5.33 9.19
C GLU A 9 25.76 4.01 9.67
N SER A 10 26.37 3.43 10.69
CA SER A 10 25.93 2.16 11.25
C SER A 10 24.50 2.33 11.72
N PHE A 11 23.56 1.68 11.03
CA PHE A 11 22.15 1.65 11.39
C PHE A 11 21.99 1.38 12.89
N SER A 12 21.57 2.41 13.63
CA SER A 12 21.48 2.31 15.07
C SER A 12 20.20 1.57 15.45
N TRP A 13 20.26 0.68 16.43
CA TRP A 13 19.05 0.00 16.94
C TRP A 13 17.98 1.02 17.38
N ARG A 14 18.39 2.25 17.73
CA ARG A 14 17.52 3.38 18.06
C ARG A 14 16.71 3.86 16.85
N GLU A 15 17.32 3.97 15.67
CA GLU A 15 16.64 4.37 14.43
C GLU A 15 15.61 3.31 14.01
N PHE A 16 15.94 2.03 14.19
CA PHE A 16 14.99 0.93 13.96
C PHE A 16 13.81 0.98 14.93
N ALA A 17 14.08 1.21 16.22
CA ALA A 17 13.05 1.30 17.25
C ALA A 17 12.15 2.51 17.03
N ALA A 18 12.72 3.69 16.80
CA ALA A 18 11.99 4.91 16.48
C ALA A 18 11.17 4.78 15.19
N GLY A 19 11.77 4.21 14.14
CA GLY A 19 11.07 3.92 12.88
C GLY A 19 9.92 2.93 13.04
N SER A 20 10.07 1.92 13.91
CA SER A 20 9.01 0.95 14.21
C SER A 20 7.85 1.59 14.98
N VAL A 21 8.14 2.40 16.00
CA VAL A 21 7.12 3.14 16.76
C VAL A 21 6.38 4.11 15.84
N ALA A 22 7.12 4.88 15.03
CA ALA A 22 6.54 5.80 14.06
C ALA A 22 5.66 5.08 13.03
N GLY A 23 6.12 3.94 12.52
CA GLY A 23 5.35 3.08 11.62
C GLY A 23 4.05 2.58 12.25
N ALA A 24 4.11 2.14 13.52
CA ALA A 24 2.92 1.70 14.26
C ALA A 24 1.92 2.85 14.46
N CYS A 25 2.37 4.02 14.92
CA CYS A 25 1.52 5.21 15.05
C CYS A 25 0.88 5.62 13.71
N GLY A 26 1.66 5.61 12.63
CA GLY A 26 1.18 5.93 11.29
C GLY A 26 0.11 4.96 10.78
N VAL A 27 0.31 3.64 10.99
CA VAL A 27 -0.71 2.65 10.63
C VAL A 27 -1.96 2.84 11.49
N PHE A 28 -1.83 3.08 12.80
CA PHE A 28 -2.99 3.29 13.69
C PHE A 28 -3.86 4.45 13.21
N VAL A 29 -3.26 5.61 12.95
CA VAL A 29 -3.97 6.81 12.49
C VAL A 29 -4.54 6.65 11.07
N GLY A 30 -3.82 5.93 10.20
CA GLY A 30 -4.25 5.69 8.82
C GLY A 30 -5.32 4.62 8.66
N HIS A 31 -5.45 3.71 9.64
CA HIS A 31 -6.25 2.49 9.52
C HIS A 31 -7.75 2.75 9.26
N PRO A 32 -8.42 3.75 9.87
CA PRO A 32 -9.81 4.05 9.54
C PRO A 32 -10.04 4.34 8.06
N LEU A 33 -9.15 5.12 7.43
CA LEU A 33 -9.24 5.45 6.01
C LEU A 33 -8.85 4.27 5.10
N ASP A 34 -7.92 3.42 5.55
CA ASP A 34 -7.61 2.16 4.88
C ASP A 34 -8.82 1.22 4.87
N THR A 35 -9.54 1.09 5.99
CA THR A 35 -10.74 0.25 6.07
C THR A 35 -11.84 0.79 5.15
N VAL A 36 -12.05 2.11 5.10
CA VAL A 36 -13.02 2.73 4.18
C VAL A 36 -12.60 2.53 2.72
N LYS A 37 -11.32 2.69 2.39
CA LYS A 37 -10.77 2.42 1.05
C LYS A 37 -11.05 0.96 0.65
N THR A 38 -10.62 0.00 1.46
CA THR A 38 -10.74 -1.43 1.15
C THR A 38 -12.18 -1.82 0.96
N ARG A 39 -13.08 -1.42 1.87
CA ARG A 39 -14.52 -1.72 1.73
C ARG A 39 -15.13 -1.03 0.51
N ALA A 40 -14.75 0.20 0.19
CA ALA A 40 -15.24 0.87 -1.01
C ALA A 40 -14.78 0.18 -2.32
N GLN A 41 -13.60 -0.45 -2.32
CA GLN A 41 -13.08 -1.19 -3.47
C GLN A 41 -13.77 -2.55 -3.65
N THR A 42 -14.20 -3.18 -2.55
CA THR A 42 -14.75 -4.54 -2.54
C THR A 42 -16.27 -4.60 -2.48
N SER A 43 -16.94 -3.53 -2.05
CA SER A 43 -18.40 -3.44 -2.00
C SER A 43 -19.01 -3.21 -3.39
N SER A 44 -20.29 -3.58 -3.51
CA SER A 44 -21.11 -3.34 -4.70
C SER A 44 -21.17 -1.86 -5.06
N PRO A 45 -21.30 -1.51 -6.36
CA PRO A 45 -21.38 -0.12 -6.78
C PRO A 45 -22.57 0.64 -6.17
N ALA A 46 -23.64 -0.10 -5.83
CA ALA A 46 -24.86 0.39 -5.19
C ALA A 46 -24.63 0.97 -3.78
N SER A 47 -23.51 0.65 -3.13
CA SER A 47 -23.15 1.21 -1.81
C SER A 47 -22.83 2.71 -1.83
N GLY A 48 -22.79 3.33 -3.01
CA GLY A 48 -22.60 4.78 -3.17
C GLY A 48 -21.19 5.26 -2.83
N SER A 49 -21.08 6.54 -2.47
CA SER A 49 -19.81 7.20 -2.15
C SER A 49 -19.10 6.55 -0.94
N PRO A 50 -17.75 6.47 -0.93
CA PRO A 50 -16.98 5.96 0.21
C PRO A 50 -17.35 6.62 1.56
N TRP A 51 -17.77 7.89 1.54
CA TRP A 51 -18.17 8.61 2.75
C TRP A 51 -19.56 8.21 3.26
N ARG A 52 -20.49 7.89 2.34
CA ARG A 52 -21.79 7.30 2.72
C ARG A 52 -21.61 5.91 3.31
N LEU A 53 -20.69 5.12 2.73
CA LEU A 53 -20.29 3.83 3.27
C LEU A 53 -19.67 3.97 4.67
N ALA A 54 -18.80 4.95 4.89
CA ALA A 54 -18.26 5.21 6.24
C ALA A 54 -19.38 5.58 7.24
N GLY A 55 -20.35 6.39 6.83
CA GLY A 55 -21.52 6.72 7.65
C GLY A 55 -22.35 5.48 8.01
N SER A 56 -22.65 4.61 7.03
CA SER A 56 -23.41 3.39 7.28
C SER A 56 -22.65 2.35 8.11
N MET A 57 -21.32 2.29 7.99
CA MET A 57 -20.48 1.46 8.86
C MET A 57 -20.58 1.90 10.33
N SER A 58 -20.51 3.21 10.57
CA SER A 58 -20.61 3.76 11.92
C SER A 58 -21.98 3.47 12.55
N SER A 59 -23.06 3.63 11.79
CA SER A 59 -24.41 3.39 12.30
C SER A 59 -24.77 1.90 12.45
N ALA A 60 -24.28 1.02 11.57
CA ALA A 60 -24.64 -0.40 11.59
C ALA A 60 -23.68 -1.29 12.42
N GLU A 61 -22.37 -1.02 12.37
CA GLU A 61 -21.34 -1.86 13.03
C GLU A 61 -20.65 -1.14 14.21
N GLY A 62 -20.90 0.17 14.36
CA GLY A 62 -20.26 1.02 15.38
C GLY A 62 -18.86 1.49 15.00
N ALA A 63 -18.33 2.45 15.77
CA ALA A 63 -17.03 3.08 15.52
C ALA A 63 -15.82 2.13 15.63
N ARG A 64 -15.96 0.98 16.30
CA ARG A 64 -14.91 -0.04 16.38
C ARG A 64 -14.67 -0.75 15.04
N SER A 65 -15.65 -0.74 14.13
CA SER A 65 -15.54 -1.34 12.80
C SER A 65 -14.39 -0.76 11.96
N PHE A 66 -14.06 0.51 12.14
CA PHE A 66 -12.97 1.18 11.43
C PHE A 66 -11.59 0.59 11.75
N TYR A 67 -11.41 0.01 12.94
CA TYR A 67 -10.16 -0.61 13.40
C TYR A 67 -10.13 -2.13 13.19
N ARG A 68 -11.08 -2.67 12.43
CA ARG A 68 -11.14 -4.11 12.14
C ARG A 68 -9.91 -4.56 11.35
N GLY A 69 -9.30 -5.66 11.77
CA GLY A 69 -8.12 -6.23 11.13
C GLY A 69 -6.82 -5.46 11.38
N LEU A 70 -6.78 -4.51 12.32
CA LEU A 70 -5.58 -3.71 12.65
C LEU A 70 -4.37 -4.55 13.09
N SER A 71 -4.58 -5.71 13.71
CA SER A 71 -3.49 -6.55 14.23
C SER A 71 -2.54 -7.05 13.13
N GLY A 72 -3.05 -7.35 11.93
CA GLY A 72 -2.21 -7.76 10.80
C GLY A 72 -1.23 -6.65 10.39
N PRO A 73 -1.72 -5.48 9.94
CA PRO A 73 -0.90 -4.32 9.60
C PRO A 73 0.08 -3.88 10.70
N MET A 74 -0.32 -3.86 11.97
CA MET A 74 0.57 -3.51 13.09
C MET A 74 1.78 -4.44 13.16
N LEU A 75 1.55 -5.75 13.10
CA LEU A 75 2.62 -6.74 13.23
C LEU A 75 3.49 -6.82 11.98
N SER A 76 2.90 -6.59 10.80
CA SER A 76 3.61 -6.78 9.54
C SER A 76 4.36 -5.53 9.06
N LYS A 77 4.02 -4.31 9.50
CA LYS A 77 4.56 -3.11 8.85
C LYS A 77 6.06 -2.92 9.04
N SER A 78 6.59 -3.12 10.25
CA SER A 78 8.04 -3.04 10.48
C SER A 78 8.78 -4.16 9.76
N ALA A 79 8.24 -5.38 9.76
CA ALA A 79 8.82 -6.51 9.05
C ALA A 79 8.83 -6.30 7.51
N GLU A 80 7.75 -5.74 6.97
CA GLU A 80 7.64 -5.36 5.56
C GLU A 80 8.72 -4.34 5.18
N GLN A 81 8.89 -3.28 5.96
CA GLN A 81 9.91 -2.28 5.66
C GLN A 81 11.32 -2.85 5.80
N ALA A 82 11.60 -3.59 6.87
CA ALA A 82 12.89 -4.23 7.07
C ALA A 82 13.25 -5.18 5.92
N LEU A 83 12.28 -5.97 5.45
CA LEU A 83 12.46 -6.86 4.31
C LEU A 83 12.80 -6.09 3.03
N ILE A 84 12.04 -5.04 2.70
CA ILE A 84 12.27 -4.26 1.48
C ILE A 84 13.63 -3.55 1.52
N PHE A 85 14.00 -2.95 2.64
CA PHE A 85 15.32 -2.32 2.80
C PHE A 85 16.46 -3.35 2.74
N GLY A 86 16.33 -4.49 3.40
CA GLY A 86 17.32 -5.57 3.35
C GLY A 86 17.50 -6.10 1.92
N LEU A 87 16.42 -6.40 1.21
CA LEU A 87 16.46 -6.80 -0.19
C LEU A 87 17.11 -5.72 -1.07
N ASN A 88 16.78 -4.45 -0.85
CA ASN A 88 17.39 -3.35 -1.60
C ASN A 88 18.90 -3.28 -1.38
N GLN A 89 19.37 -3.46 -0.14
CA GLN A 89 20.79 -3.47 0.18
C GLN A 89 21.53 -4.63 -0.48
N GLU A 90 20.96 -5.84 -0.46
CA GLU A 90 21.57 -6.99 -1.14
C GLU A 90 21.61 -6.81 -2.66
N PHE A 91 20.52 -6.32 -3.28
CA PHE A 91 20.53 -6.04 -4.72
C PHE A 91 21.53 -4.95 -5.10
N ARG A 92 21.76 -3.95 -4.25
CA ARG A 92 22.81 -2.94 -4.48
C ARG A 92 24.22 -3.52 -4.46
N ARG A 93 24.45 -4.62 -3.72
CA ARG A 93 25.76 -5.30 -3.69
C ARG A 93 25.99 -6.20 -4.90
N VAL A 94 24.94 -6.83 -5.40
CA VAL A 94 25.03 -7.86 -6.46
C VAL A 94 24.94 -7.27 -7.86
N LEU A 95 24.20 -6.17 -8.06
CA LEU A 95 24.00 -5.59 -9.39
C LEU A 95 25.23 -4.77 -9.83
N PRO A 96 25.78 -5.04 -11.03
CA PRO A 96 26.89 -4.27 -11.59
C PRO A 96 26.40 -2.97 -12.26
N LEU A 97 25.61 -2.18 -11.54
CA LEU A 97 25.08 -0.89 -11.99
C LEU A 97 25.58 0.21 -11.05
N GLU A 98 25.65 1.44 -11.54
CA GLU A 98 26.05 2.60 -10.74
C GLU A 98 25.01 3.74 -10.85
N GLY A 99 25.07 4.69 -9.92
CA GLY A 99 24.22 5.87 -9.89
C GLY A 99 22.72 5.58 -9.79
N ASP A 100 21.92 6.36 -10.51
CA ASP A 100 20.45 6.29 -10.47
C ASP A 100 19.91 4.95 -11.00
N ALA A 101 20.60 4.35 -11.97
CA ALA A 101 20.22 3.05 -12.53
C ALA A 101 20.27 1.94 -11.48
N LEU A 102 21.32 1.95 -10.63
CA LEU A 102 21.42 1.01 -9.50
C LEU A 102 20.28 1.24 -8.50
N ALA A 103 19.98 2.48 -8.15
CA ALA A 103 18.91 2.81 -7.20
C ALA A 103 17.54 2.35 -7.70
N VAL A 104 17.25 2.56 -8.98
CA VAL A 104 15.99 2.15 -9.61
C VAL A 104 15.91 0.62 -9.73
N ALA A 105 16.96 -0.03 -10.25
CA ALA A 105 16.96 -1.48 -10.47
C ALA A 105 16.90 -2.26 -9.16
N SER A 106 17.72 -1.89 -8.17
CA SER A 106 17.68 -2.51 -6.83
C SER A 106 16.34 -2.28 -6.13
N GLY A 107 15.72 -1.11 -6.29
CA GLY A 107 14.41 -0.80 -5.73
C GLY A 107 13.30 -1.62 -6.38
N ALA A 108 13.31 -1.72 -7.71
CA ALA A 108 12.34 -2.51 -8.46
C ALA A 108 12.43 -4.00 -8.14
N LEU A 109 13.65 -4.56 -8.10
CA LEU A 109 13.88 -5.97 -7.76
C LEU A 109 13.50 -6.27 -6.30
N ALA A 110 13.87 -5.39 -5.36
CA ALA A 110 13.43 -5.49 -3.97
C ALA A 110 11.90 -5.46 -3.85
N GLY A 111 11.24 -4.59 -4.60
CA GLY A 111 9.78 -4.53 -4.68
C GLY A 111 9.17 -5.81 -5.24
N LEU A 112 9.70 -6.35 -6.34
CA LEU A 112 9.17 -7.56 -6.98
C LEU A 112 9.35 -8.81 -6.09
N VAL A 113 10.54 -9.02 -5.54
CA VAL A 113 10.81 -10.14 -4.62
C VAL A 113 10.03 -9.94 -3.31
N GLY A 114 9.98 -8.71 -2.81
CA GLY A 114 9.18 -8.34 -1.65
C GLY A 114 7.70 -8.66 -1.83
N MET A 115 7.11 -8.36 -3.00
CA MET A 115 5.72 -8.75 -3.29
C MET A 115 5.55 -10.27 -3.28
N GLY A 116 6.51 -11.04 -3.79
CA GLY A 116 6.48 -12.51 -3.71
C GLY A 116 6.48 -13.05 -2.26
N ILE A 117 7.06 -12.33 -1.32
CA ILE A 117 7.08 -12.74 0.10
C ILE A 117 5.86 -12.19 0.86
N LEU A 118 5.45 -10.96 0.56
CA LEU A 118 4.44 -10.21 1.31
C LEU A 118 3.01 -10.41 0.81
N THR A 119 2.81 -10.94 -0.40
CA THR A 119 1.45 -11.12 -0.96
C THR A 119 0.51 -11.89 -0.03
N PRO A 120 0.90 -13.01 0.61
CA PRO A 120 0.02 -13.71 1.55
C PRO A 120 -0.42 -12.80 2.71
N VAL A 121 0.49 -11.97 3.23
CA VAL A 121 0.20 -11.02 4.31
C VAL A 121 -0.81 -9.96 3.85
N TYR A 122 -0.66 -9.44 2.63
CA TYR A 122 -1.62 -8.48 2.07
C TYR A 122 -2.99 -9.10 1.81
N VAL A 123 -3.05 -10.34 1.33
CA VAL A 123 -4.31 -11.09 1.17
C VAL A 123 -5.01 -11.21 2.52
N ALA A 124 -4.29 -11.63 3.57
CA ALA A 124 -4.85 -11.72 4.91
C ALA A 124 -5.33 -10.36 5.43
N LYS A 125 -4.56 -9.29 5.20
CA LYS A 125 -4.93 -7.91 5.57
C LYS A 125 -6.24 -7.49 4.92
N VAL A 126 -6.37 -7.63 3.60
CA VAL A 126 -7.58 -7.22 2.86
C VAL A 126 -8.80 -8.01 3.35
N GLN A 127 -8.66 -9.33 3.52
CA GLN A 127 -9.77 -10.18 3.93
C GLN A 127 -10.25 -9.90 5.37
N LEU A 128 -9.35 -9.54 6.29
CA LEU A 128 -9.73 -9.16 7.65
C LEU A 128 -10.44 -7.81 7.74
N GLN A 129 -10.27 -6.92 6.76
CA GLN A 129 -10.92 -5.60 6.69
C GLN A 129 -12.33 -5.65 6.06
N LEU A 130 -12.67 -6.75 5.39
CA LEU A 130 -14.00 -6.97 4.82
C LEU A 130 -15.09 -6.98 5.91
N PRO A 131 -16.34 -6.60 5.56
CA PRO A 131 -17.46 -6.75 6.47
C PRO A 131 -17.65 -8.22 6.87
N PRO A 132 -18.12 -8.50 8.10
CA PRO A 132 -18.38 -9.86 8.55
C PRO A 132 -19.50 -10.49 7.71
N SER A 133 -19.15 -11.40 6.79
CA SER A 133 -20.05 -12.41 6.26
C SER A 133 -19.95 -13.70 7.09
N GLU A 134 -20.88 -14.65 6.93
CA GLU A 134 -20.86 -15.94 7.65
C GLU A 134 -19.48 -16.64 7.63
N SER A 135 -18.73 -16.55 6.51
CA SER A 135 -17.40 -17.15 6.38
C SER A 135 -16.27 -16.29 6.95
N LEU A 136 -16.41 -14.97 6.91
CA LEU A 136 -15.40 -13.99 7.35
C LEU A 136 -15.47 -13.70 8.85
N ALA A 137 -16.64 -13.89 9.46
CA ALA A 137 -16.85 -13.73 10.90
C ALA A 137 -16.05 -14.74 11.73
N THR A 138 -15.66 -15.87 11.13
CA THR A 138 -14.87 -16.93 11.79
C THR A 138 -13.38 -16.59 11.89
N PHE A 139 -12.88 -15.54 11.23
CA PHE A 139 -11.46 -15.21 11.28
C PHE A 139 -11.03 -14.63 12.63
N ARG A 140 -10.30 -15.46 13.39
CA ARG A 140 -9.70 -15.07 14.68
C ARG A 140 -8.40 -14.26 14.54
N GLY A 141 -7.83 -14.18 13.34
CA GLY A 141 -6.62 -13.40 13.07
C GLY A 141 -5.94 -13.74 11.74
N PRO A 142 -4.78 -13.10 11.44
CA PRO A 142 -4.08 -13.24 10.16
C PRO A 142 -3.63 -14.68 9.85
N LEU A 143 -3.06 -15.39 10.83
CA LEU A 143 -2.59 -16.78 10.65
C LEU A 143 -3.74 -17.75 10.37
N HIS A 144 -4.87 -17.55 11.03
CA HIS A 144 -6.07 -18.36 10.80
C HIS A 144 -6.62 -18.12 9.38
N CYS A 145 -6.65 -16.85 8.95
CA CYS A 145 -7.02 -16.47 7.59
C CYS A 145 -6.12 -17.12 6.52
N LEU A 146 -4.79 -17.09 6.72
CA LEU A 146 -3.83 -17.74 5.83
C LEU A 146 -4.03 -19.25 5.74
N ARG A 147 -4.15 -19.94 6.88
CA ARG A 147 -4.38 -21.40 6.93
C ARG A 147 -5.69 -21.78 6.24
N TRP A 148 -6.73 -21.00 6.45
CA TRP A 148 -8.02 -21.20 5.81
C TRP A 148 -7.96 -21.01 4.29
N ASN A 149 -7.25 -19.98 3.81
CA ASN A 149 -7.06 -19.75 2.37
C ASN A 149 -6.28 -20.89 1.73
N TYR A 150 -5.21 -21.35 2.39
CA TYR A 150 -4.41 -22.46 1.91
C TYR A 150 -5.21 -23.76 1.85
N ALA A 151 -5.98 -24.08 2.88
CA ALA A 151 -6.82 -25.29 2.91
C ALA A 151 -7.90 -25.30 1.81
N ARG A 152 -8.35 -24.13 1.34
CA ARG A 152 -9.43 -24.03 0.33
C ARG A 152 -8.95 -23.89 -1.11
N GLN A 153 -7.94 -23.07 -1.36
CA GLN A 153 -7.49 -22.70 -2.71
C GLN A 153 -5.99 -22.96 -2.93
N GLY A 154 -5.30 -23.54 -1.95
CA GLY A 154 -3.87 -23.78 -1.98
C GLY A 154 -3.07 -22.49 -2.16
N LEU A 155 -1.95 -22.59 -2.88
CA LEU A 155 -1.06 -21.46 -3.15
C LEU A 155 -1.73 -20.37 -4.01
N ARG A 156 -2.67 -20.73 -4.88
CA ARG A 156 -3.33 -19.74 -5.76
C ARG A 156 -4.17 -18.74 -4.97
N GLY A 157 -4.79 -19.16 -3.87
CA GLY A 157 -5.52 -18.26 -2.97
C GLY A 157 -4.59 -17.32 -2.20
N LEU A 158 -3.44 -17.83 -1.72
CA LEU A 158 -2.44 -17.04 -1.00
C LEU A 158 -1.74 -15.99 -1.86
N TYR A 159 -1.71 -16.20 -3.18
CA TYR A 159 -1.06 -15.33 -4.16
C TYR A 159 -2.06 -14.59 -5.06
N ALA A 160 -3.32 -14.52 -4.64
CA ALA A 160 -4.34 -13.77 -5.35
C ALA A 160 -3.93 -12.28 -5.48
N GLY A 161 -3.93 -11.77 -6.70
CA GLY A 161 -3.55 -10.38 -6.99
C GLY A 161 -2.07 -10.12 -7.23
N LEU A 162 -1.16 -11.09 -7.05
CA LEU A 162 0.29 -10.90 -7.25
C LEU A 162 0.62 -10.29 -8.62
N LEU A 163 -0.01 -10.80 -9.69
CA LEU A 163 0.20 -10.29 -11.05
C LEU A 163 -0.23 -8.83 -11.21
N ALA A 164 -1.34 -8.42 -10.55
CA ALA A 164 -1.78 -7.03 -10.55
C ALA A 164 -0.76 -6.15 -9.82
N SER A 165 -0.24 -6.59 -8.67
CA SER A 165 0.79 -5.89 -7.91
C SER A 165 2.08 -5.73 -8.72
N CYS A 166 2.54 -6.81 -9.37
CA CYS A 166 3.73 -6.78 -10.21
C CYS A 166 3.57 -5.84 -11.40
N ALA A 167 2.37 -5.76 -12.00
CA ALA A 167 2.09 -4.82 -13.09
C ALA A 167 1.96 -3.36 -12.61
N ALA A 168 1.47 -3.13 -11.39
CA ALA A 168 1.30 -1.80 -10.81
C ALA A 168 2.63 -1.12 -10.46
N ASN A 169 3.66 -1.90 -10.10
CA ASN A 169 4.96 -1.39 -9.69
C ASN A 169 5.68 -0.59 -10.81
N PRO A 170 5.92 -1.13 -12.02
CA PRO A 170 6.56 -0.39 -13.10
C PRO A 170 5.80 0.90 -13.48
N ILE A 171 4.47 0.85 -13.49
CA ILE A 171 3.62 2.03 -13.78
C ILE A 171 3.84 3.11 -12.72
N SER A 172 3.80 2.72 -11.44
CA SER A 172 4.03 3.62 -10.32
C SER A 172 5.40 4.30 -10.40
N TYR A 173 6.46 3.52 -10.60
CA TYR A 173 7.82 4.06 -10.70
C TYR A 173 7.99 4.95 -11.92
N GLY A 174 7.52 4.51 -13.09
CA GLY A 174 7.61 5.28 -14.33
C GLY A 174 6.93 6.64 -14.20
N VAL A 175 5.69 6.67 -13.71
CA VAL A 175 4.96 7.92 -13.51
C VAL A 175 5.61 8.78 -12.44
N ARG A 176 6.08 8.21 -11.33
CA ARG A 176 6.77 8.95 -10.27
C ARG A 176 8.01 9.66 -10.79
N PHE A 177 8.93 8.93 -11.44
CA PHE A 177 10.18 9.50 -11.94
C PHE A 177 9.94 10.52 -13.04
N TYR A 178 9.06 10.21 -13.99
CA TYR A 178 8.73 11.12 -15.08
C TYR A 178 8.08 12.41 -14.57
N SER A 179 7.04 12.30 -13.73
CA SER A 179 6.34 13.46 -13.19
C SER A 179 7.23 14.29 -12.28
N TYR A 180 7.98 13.68 -11.36
CA TYR A 180 8.91 14.39 -10.49
C TYR A 180 10.00 15.13 -11.28
N GLY A 181 10.61 14.46 -12.26
CA GLY A 181 11.67 15.04 -13.09
C GLY A 181 11.20 16.21 -13.97
N LYS A 182 9.91 16.30 -14.29
CA LYS A 182 9.33 17.44 -15.05
C LYS A 182 8.75 18.53 -14.15
N LEU A 183 8.10 18.15 -13.05
CA LEU A 183 7.39 19.09 -12.18
C LEU A 183 8.36 19.95 -11.35
N VAL A 184 9.44 19.38 -10.82
CA VAL A 184 10.37 20.13 -9.96
C VAL A 184 11.06 21.27 -10.74
N PRO A 185 11.64 21.02 -11.95
CA PRO A 185 12.22 22.11 -12.75
C PRO A 185 11.17 23.11 -13.24
N ALA A 186 9.98 22.65 -13.61
CA ALA A 186 8.91 23.54 -14.07
C ALA A 186 8.42 24.48 -12.96
N LEU A 187 8.28 23.99 -11.72
CA LEU A 187 7.90 24.82 -10.57
C LEU A 187 9.00 25.81 -10.17
N GLY A 188 10.28 25.43 -10.31
CA GLY A 188 11.41 26.34 -10.13
C GLY A 188 11.46 27.44 -11.20
N ALA A 189 11.15 27.09 -12.46
CA ALA A 189 11.14 28.03 -13.58
C ALA A 189 9.87 28.90 -13.64
N ALA A 190 8.79 28.54 -12.94
CA ALA A 190 7.50 29.24 -12.97
C ALA A 190 7.52 30.63 -12.32
N GLY A 191 8.66 31.09 -11.80
CA GLY A 191 8.79 32.44 -11.23
C GLY A 191 7.95 32.68 -9.97
N LEU A 192 7.46 31.61 -9.33
CA LEU A 192 6.57 31.66 -8.17
C LEU A 192 7.27 32.05 -6.85
N GLY A 193 8.57 32.37 -6.87
CA GLY A 193 9.35 32.69 -5.67
C GLY A 193 9.49 31.52 -4.69
N LEU A 194 9.20 30.29 -5.13
CA LEU A 194 9.31 29.09 -4.28
C LEU A 194 10.78 28.76 -4.01
N SER A 195 11.11 28.51 -2.75
CA SER A 195 12.39 27.89 -2.38
C SER A 195 12.52 26.51 -3.02
N GLU A 196 13.74 26.07 -3.32
CA GLU A 196 14.01 24.73 -3.87
C GLU A 196 13.30 23.61 -3.07
N ARG A 197 13.31 23.72 -1.73
CA ARG A 197 12.62 22.76 -0.85
C ARG A 197 11.10 22.79 -1.01
N GLN A 198 10.52 23.96 -1.26
CA GLN A 198 9.07 24.10 -1.49
C GLN A 198 8.69 23.56 -2.86
N ALA A 199 9.50 23.79 -3.90
CA ALA A 199 9.31 23.21 -5.22
C ALA A 199 9.42 21.68 -5.20
N GLN A 200 10.39 21.13 -4.45
CA GLN A 200 10.50 19.68 -4.22
C GLN A 200 9.30 19.11 -3.46
N LEU A 201 8.79 19.82 -2.45
CA LEU A 201 7.63 19.38 -1.66
C LEU A 201 6.35 19.38 -2.51
N VAL A 202 6.07 20.47 -3.23
CA VAL A 202 4.89 20.59 -4.09
C VAL A 202 4.99 19.65 -5.28
N GLY A 203 6.15 19.62 -5.96
CA GLY A 203 6.41 18.74 -7.09
C GLY A 203 6.35 17.26 -6.71
N GLY A 204 6.92 16.90 -5.55
CA GLY A 204 6.82 15.57 -4.96
C GLY A 204 5.39 15.18 -4.57
N GLY A 205 4.62 16.12 -4.01
CA GLY A 205 3.21 15.92 -3.68
C GLY A 205 2.35 15.64 -4.92
N ILE A 206 2.47 16.48 -5.95
CA ILE A 206 1.75 16.30 -7.22
C ILE A 206 2.18 15.00 -7.91
N ALA A 207 3.49 14.73 -7.98
CA ALA A 207 4.03 13.48 -8.52
C ALA A 207 3.48 12.26 -7.77
N GLY A 208 3.35 12.35 -6.45
CA GLY A 208 2.74 11.33 -5.60
C GLY A 208 1.27 11.08 -5.94
N VAL A 209 0.47 12.14 -6.11
CA VAL A 209 -0.94 12.03 -6.51
C VAL A 209 -1.06 11.38 -7.90
N LEU A 210 -0.25 11.80 -8.87
CA LEU A 210 -0.23 11.22 -10.23
C LEU A 210 0.20 9.75 -10.22
N THR A 211 1.18 9.40 -9.39
CA THR A 211 1.64 8.02 -9.19
C THR A 211 0.50 7.14 -8.67
N TRP A 212 -0.19 7.60 -7.62
CA TRP A 212 -1.33 6.88 -7.06
C TRP A 212 -2.46 6.78 -8.08
N ALA A 213 -2.82 7.86 -8.76
CA ALA A 213 -3.91 7.87 -9.74
C ALA A 213 -3.66 6.91 -10.92
N SER A 214 -2.43 6.84 -11.44
CA SER A 214 -2.09 5.98 -12.57
C SER A 214 -2.05 4.48 -12.24
N SER A 215 -1.57 4.12 -11.04
CA SER A 215 -1.52 2.73 -10.58
C SER A 215 -2.81 2.26 -9.92
N TYR A 216 -3.69 3.18 -9.53
CA TYR A 216 -4.92 2.90 -8.80
C TYR A 216 -5.83 1.83 -9.44
N PRO A 217 -6.02 1.78 -10.76
CA PRO A 217 -6.86 0.75 -11.39
C PRO A 217 -6.39 -0.67 -11.09
N LEU A 218 -5.07 -0.90 -11.11
CA LEU A 218 -4.49 -2.21 -10.79
C LEU A 218 -4.58 -2.51 -9.30
N ASP A 219 -4.49 -1.48 -8.45
CA ASP A 219 -4.72 -1.60 -7.01
C ASP A 219 -6.16 -2.05 -6.71
N VAL A 220 -7.17 -1.48 -7.38
CA VAL A 220 -8.57 -1.90 -7.21
C VAL A 220 -8.77 -3.34 -7.67
N VAL A 221 -8.21 -3.72 -8.82
CA VAL A 221 -8.29 -5.10 -9.32
C VAL A 221 -7.62 -6.08 -8.35
N MET A 222 -6.42 -5.73 -7.84
CA MET A 222 -5.71 -6.51 -6.82
C MET A 222 -6.56 -6.70 -5.57
N SER A 223 -7.10 -5.62 -4.98
CA SER A 223 -7.92 -5.69 -3.77
C SER A 223 -9.18 -6.53 -3.97
N ARG A 224 -9.84 -6.40 -5.15
CA ARG A 224 -11.00 -7.23 -5.48
C ARG A 224 -10.64 -8.71 -5.62
N MET A 225 -9.51 -9.03 -6.25
CA MET A 225 -9.02 -10.42 -6.34
C MET A 225 -8.74 -11.01 -4.96
N GLN A 226 -8.08 -10.26 -4.09
CA GLN A 226 -7.75 -10.68 -2.71
C GLN A 226 -9.01 -10.87 -1.86
N ALA A 227 -10.01 -10.01 -2.04
CA ALA A 227 -11.31 -10.13 -1.38
C ALA A 227 -12.14 -11.30 -1.92
N HIS A 228 -12.18 -11.48 -3.25
CA HIS A 228 -12.90 -12.59 -3.88
C HIS A 228 -12.38 -13.94 -3.38
N ALA A 229 -11.07 -14.09 -3.18
CA ALA A 229 -10.49 -15.30 -2.62
C ALA A 229 -11.11 -15.73 -1.27
N ALA A 230 -11.55 -14.79 -0.42
CA ALA A 230 -12.29 -15.12 0.81
C ALA A 230 -13.81 -15.22 0.65
N LEU A 231 -14.38 -14.51 -0.33
CA LEU A 231 -15.82 -14.46 -0.54
C LEU A 231 -16.34 -15.62 -1.39
N SER A 232 -15.47 -16.31 -2.14
CA SER A 232 -15.84 -17.53 -2.87
C SER A 232 -16.39 -18.58 -1.90
N ARG A 233 -17.72 -18.74 -1.88
CA ARG A 233 -18.40 -19.87 -1.21
C ARG A 233 -17.83 -21.19 -1.74
N HIS A 234 -17.87 -22.24 -0.90
CA HIS A 234 -17.42 -23.61 -1.20
C HIS A 234 -17.57 -23.95 -2.70
N GLY A 235 -16.46 -24.05 -3.43
CA GLY A 235 -16.45 -24.42 -4.86
C GLY A 235 -16.28 -23.27 -5.88
N GLY A 236 -16.13 -22.01 -5.45
CA GLY A 236 -15.85 -20.91 -6.38
C GLY A 236 -14.50 -21.07 -7.11
N THR A 237 -14.52 -21.18 -8.43
CA THR A 237 -13.32 -21.25 -9.28
C THR A 237 -12.52 -19.95 -9.19
N PHE A 238 -11.21 -20.05 -8.99
CA PHE A 238 -10.27 -18.92 -9.09
C PHE A 238 -10.48 -18.19 -10.43
N ARG A 239 -10.75 -16.88 -10.36
CA ARG A 239 -10.96 -16.03 -11.53
C ARG A 239 -9.68 -15.29 -11.90
N PRO A 240 -9.31 -15.24 -13.20
CA PRO A 240 -8.11 -14.55 -13.64
C PRO A 240 -8.28 -13.02 -13.57
N LEU A 241 -7.16 -12.30 -13.57
CA LEU A 241 -7.11 -10.83 -13.55
C LEU A 241 -8.03 -10.17 -14.58
N ARG A 242 -8.03 -10.69 -15.83
CA ARG A 242 -8.89 -10.20 -16.91
C ARG A 242 -10.38 -10.23 -16.55
N TRP A 243 -10.80 -11.23 -15.79
CA TRP A 243 -12.21 -11.40 -15.43
C TRP A 243 -12.65 -10.30 -14.47
N HIS A 244 -11.85 -10.03 -13.42
CA HIS A 244 -12.13 -8.94 -12.48
C HIS A 244 -12.06 -7.56 -13.14
N PHE A 245 -11.13 -7.36 -14.08
CA PHE A 245 -11.07 -6.13 -14.86
C PHE A 245 -12.34 -5.90 -15.68
N CYS A 246 -12.79 -6.93 -16.42
CA CYS A 246 -14.04 -6.85 -17.19
C CYS A 246 -15.28 -6.73 -16.30
N GLU A 247 -15.29 -7.38 -15.14
CA GLU A 247 -16.38 -7.30 -14.16
C GLU A 247 -16.53 -5.86 -13.63
N ILE A 248 -15.44 -5.23 -13.21
CA ILE A 248 -15.45 -3.82 -12.75
C ILE A 248 -16.01 -2.90 -13.85
N LEU A 249 -15.54 -3.08 -15.09
CA LEU A 249 -16.02 -2.30 -16.23
C LEU A 249 -17.52 -2.49 -16.49
N ARG A 250 -18.03 -3.72 -16.35
CA ARG A 250 -19.45 -4.02 -16.55
C ARG A 250 -20.33 -3.49 -15.41
N GLU A 251 -19.86 -3.56 -14.17
CA GLU A 251 -20.64 -3.17 -12.99
C GLU A 251 -20.64 -1.67 -12.71
N SER A 252 -19.49 -1.00 -12.87
CA SER A 252 -19.26 0.39 -12.44
C SER A 252 -18.76 1.29 -13.56
N GLY A 253 -18.49 0.75 -14.75
CA GLY A 253 -17.79 1.48 -15.79
C GLY A 253 -16.35 1.86 -15.40
N PRO A 254 -15.71 2.76 -16.16
CA PRO A 254 -14.31 3.15 -15.94
C PRO A 254 -14.09 3.89 -14.60
N LEU A 255 -15.11 4.55 -14.06
CA LEU A 255 -15.02 5.21 -12.75
C LEU A 255 -14.95 4.22 -11.58
N GLY A 256 -15.34 2.96 -11.81
CA GLY A 256 -15.20 1.88 -10.82
C GLY A 256 -13.76 1.66 -10.36
N PHE A 257 -12.79 1.85 -11.27
CA PHE A 257 -11.38 1.71 -10.97
C PHE A 257 -10.81 2.75 -10.03
N PHE A 258 -11.52 3.86 -9.77
CA PHE A 258 -11.08 4.95 -8.90
C PHE A 258 -11.82 5.00 -7.56
N ARG A 259 -12.66 4.00 -7.27
CA ARG A 259 -13.39 3.93 -6.00
C ARG A 259 -12.42 3.75 -4.83
N GLY A 260 -12.52 4.65 -3.86
CA GLY A 260 -11.65 4.69 -2.68
C GLY A 260 -10.41 5.58 -2.83
N LEU A 261 -10.19 6.22 -4.00
CA LEU A 261 -9.03 7.10 -4.20
C LEU A 261 -9.05 8.28 -3.22
N GLY A 262 -10.23 8.88 -3.00
CA GLY A 262 -10.41 9.99 -2.05
C GLY A 262 -9.91 9.67 -0.63
N PRO A 263 -10.43 8.62 0.05
CA PRO A 263 -9.91 8.17 1.33
C PRO A 263 -8.40 7.88 1.31
N CYS A 264 -7.88 7.29 0.22
CA CYS A 264 -6.46 6.98 0.08
C CYS A 264 -5.58 8.24 0.04
N LEU A 265 -5.99 9.26 -0.70
CA LEU A 265 -5.28 10.54 -0.79
C LEU A 265 -5.40 11.35 0.50
N LEU A 266 -6.58 11.37 1.12
CA LEU A 266 -6.80 12.04 2.39
C LEU A 266 -5.91 11.44 3.49
N ARG A 267 -5.72 10.10 3.48
CA ARG A 267 -4.89 9.38 4.46
C ARG A 267 -3.42 9.78 4.41
N ALA A 268 -2.90 10.16 3.24
CA ALA A 268 -1.47 10.41 3.07
C ALA A 268 -0.95 11.52 4.00
N PHE A 269 -1.70 12.60 4.13
CA PHE A 269 -1.33 13.76 4.96
C PHE A 269 -1.22 13.45 6.46
N PRO A 270 -2.27 12.96 7.16
CA PRO A 270 -2.21 12.69 8.59
C PRO A 270 -1.21 11.58 8.94
N VAL A 271 -1.08 10.56 8.09
CA VAL A 271 -0.14 9.46 8.34
C VAL A 271 1.30 9.93 8.24
N ASN A 272 1.64 10.70 7.20
CA ASN A 272 3.00 11.22 7.06
C ASN A 272 3.36 12.18 8.20
N ALA A 273 2.42 13.04 8.62
CA ALA A 273 2.63 13.95 9.74
C ALA A 273 2.90 13.19 11.05
N VAL A 274 2.10 12.17 11.36
CA VAL A 274 2.24 11.38 12.58
C VAL A 274 3.52 10.54 12.56
N ILE A 275 3.89 9.96 11.42
CA ILE A 275 5.16 9.22 11.30
C ILE A 275 6.34 10.14 11.60
N PHE A 276 6.36 11.35 11.03
CA PHE A 276 7.44 12.31 11.25
C PHE A 276 7.55 12.71 12.72
N VAL A 277 6.45 13.17 13.33
CA VAL A 277 6.43 13.58 14.73
C VAL A 277 6.78 12.42 15.67
N SER A 278 6.23 11.23 15.43
CA SER A 278 6.51 10.05 16.25
C SER A 278 7.97 9.61 16.14
N TYR A 279 8.57 9.74 14.96
CA TYR A 279 9.98 9.41 14.75
C TYR A 279 10.89 10.38 15.52
N GLU A 280 10.66 11.69 15.39
CA GLU A 280 11.43 12.70 16.11
C GLU A 280 11.32 12.53 17.63
N GLN A 281 10.10 12.31 18.14
CA GLN A 281 9.87 12.08 19.56
C GLN A 281 10.52 10.78 20.06
N ALA A 282 10.41 9.68 19.31
CA ALA A 282 11.03 8.42 19.70
C ALA A 282 12.56 8.52 19.69
N MET A 283 13.15 9.22 18.71
CA MET A 283 14.59 9.49 18.68
C MET A 283 15.05 10.40 19.82
N ALA A 284 14.22 11.37 20.24
CA ALA A 284 14.54 12.24 21.38
C ALA A 284 14.56 11.50 22.73
N VAL A 285 13.84 10.38 22.84
CA VAL A 285 13.72 9.58 24.07
C VAL A 285 14.78 8.47 24.16
N LEU A 286 15.33 7.99 23.03
CA LEU A 286 16.24 6.84 22.93
C LEU A 286 17.73 7.20 23.02
#